data_AF-A0A661DPW9-F1
#
_entry.id   AF-A0A661DPW9-F1
#
_cell.length_a   1.000
_cell.length_b   1.000
_cell.length_c   1.000
_cell.angle_alpha   90.00
_cell.angle_beta   90.00
_cell.angle_gamma   90.00
#
_symmetry.space_group_name_H-M   'P 1'
#
loop_
_entity.id
_entity.type
_entity.pdbx_description
1 polymer ?
#
loop_
_entity_poly.entity_id
_entity_poly.type
_entity_poly.pdbx_seq_one_letter_code
_entity_poly.pdbx_strand_id
1 'polypeptide(L)'
;MLGMSELVNRAIRFATEAHERIDHLRKYSNLSYTVHLEQVAKITASITDDEEMISAAWLHDVVEDTPATLEDIEREFGSSVAILVRELTDISKPSDGNRAERKSIDKGHLAQASGRAQTIKLADLIDNCKDITKHDPRFARVYVNEMEALLRVLVNADEGLMSRARRTMEKSVLQLGKVQVDTDNFDTVSVQEIVFESHFKRQYNDIFSAKDIAEPLLSFDAKTQAEKIRGTFKDQYQQVATVLVDGKVTGFTTLSLLDESDTFDIPKRVFSSDQVLSGDAGLAEVIHVLTRHDYCFVRLLGQVHGVISRDDINKPYVRMWLFGIITLTELRITELIKAHFDDDEWQNLIPEARLKLAENLQRERKNLNQHCELIDCLQLADKGLLLIKDAELLTRTGFSSKNAAKKVLKQFQSLRNNLAHAQDISTYDWAQIARLSIRMLE
;
A
#
# COMPACT_ATOMS: atom_id res chain seq x y z
N MET A 1 -32.03 8.20 18.63
CA MET A 1 -31.03 8.08 17.55
C MET A 1 -31.19 9.33 16.71
N LEU A 2 -30.45 10.40 17.03
CA LEU A 2 -30.36 11.58 16.17
C LEU A 2 -29.75 11.08 14.85
N GLY A 3 -30.44 11.31 13.73
CA GLY A 3 -30.05 10.76 12.44
C GLY A 3 -28.65 11.23 12.09
N MET A 4 -27.72 10.29 11.92
CA MET A 4 -26.39 10.58 11.40
C MET A 4 -26.53 11.24 10.03
N SER A 5 -25.72 12.25 9.76
CA SER A 5 -25.82 13.01 8.51
C SER A 5 -25.53 12.15 7.29
N GLU A 6 -25.96 12.63 6.11
CA GLU A 6 -25.71 11.94 4.85
C GLU A 6 -24.20 11.77 4.58
N LEU A 7 -23.39 12.78 4.90
CA LEU A 7 -21.94 12.76 4.73
C LEU A 7 -21.31 11.60 5.53
N VAL A 8 -21.64 11.49 6.82
CA VAL A 8 -21.08 10.45 7.68
C VAL A 8 -21.56 9.06 7.26
N ASN A 9 -22.84 8.91 6.88
CA ASN A 9 -23.37 7.63 6.40
C ASN A 9 -22.69 7.18 5.09
N ARG A 10 -22.36 8.12 4.19
CA ARG A 10 -21.59 7.84 2.98
C ARG A 10 -20.17 7.39 3.34
N ALA A 11 -19.52 8.05 4.29
CA ALA A 11 -18.16 7.69 4.73
C ALA A 11 -18.11 6.28 5.34
N ILE A 12 -19.09 5.94 6.19
CA ILE A 12 -19.24 4.59 6.78
C ILE A 12 -19.32 3.53 5.68
N ARG A 13 -20.21 3.72 4.71
CA ARG A 13 -20.43 2.76 3.63
C ARG A 13 -19.16 2.62 2.78
N PHE A 14 -18.56 3.72 2.37
CA PHE A 14 -17.35 3.72 1.55
C PHE A 14 -16.20 3.00 2.24
N ALA A 15 -15.90 3.34 3.49
CA ALA A 15 -14.81 2.73 4.24
C ALA A 15 -15.06 1.22 4.47
N THR A 16 -16.28 0.86 4.85
CA THR A 16 -16.67 -0.54 5.08
C THR A 16 -16.50 -1.36 3.80
N GLU A 17 -17.05 -0.90 2.68
CA GLU A 17 -16.92 -1.60 1.40
C GLU A 17 -15.46 -1.70 0.94
N ALA A 18 -14.67 -0.63 1.10
CA ALA A 18 -13.28 -0.61 0.67
C ALA A 18 -12.43 -1.65 1.42
N HIS A 19 -12.59 -1.74 2.75
CA HIS A 19 -11.87 -2.71 3.58
C HIS A 19 -12.44 -4.14 3.48
N GLU A 20 -13.75 -4.31 3.28
CA GLU A 20 -14.35 -5.64 3.05
C GLU A 20 -13.90 -6.25 1.72
N ARG A 21 -13.77 -5.44 0.65
CA ARG A 21 -13.30 -5.94 -0.67
C ARG A 21 -11.91 -6.56 -0.63
N ILE A 22 -11.08 -6.17 0.33
CA ILE A 22 -9.73 -6.73 0.54
C ILE A 22 -9.70 -7.79 1.66
N ASP A 23 -10.85 -8.15 2.24
CA ASP A 23 -11.02 -8.90 3.50
C ASP A 23 -10.06 -8.40 4.60
N HIS A 24 -10.08 -7.10 4.89
CA HIS A 24 -9.21 -6.52 5.90
C HIS A 24 -9.63 -6.97 7.31
N LEU A 25 -8.73 -7.64 8.01
CA LEU A 25 -8.94 -8.11 9.39
C LEU A 25 -7.94 -7.47 10.34
N ARG A 26 -8.38 -7.22 11.57
CA ARG A 26 -7.51 -6.82 12.68
C ARG A 26 -6.46 -7.89 12.95
N LYS A 27 -5.20 -7.47 12.97
CA LYS A 27 -4.00 -8.32 13.12
C LYS A 27 -4.11 -9.35 14.24
N TYR A 28 -4.71 -8.98 15.37
CA TYR A 28 -4.70 -9.79 16.59
C TYR A 28 -6.02 -10.51 16.91
N SER A 29 -7.16 -9.89 16.59
CA SER A 29 -8.48 -10.41 16.94
C SER A 29 -9.17 -11.15 15.78
N ASN A 30 -8.64 -11.04 14.55
CA ASN A 30 -9.28 -11.51 13.32
C ASN A 30 -10.71 -10.95 13.12
N LEU A 31 -11.07 -9.86 13.81
CA LEU A 31 -12.32 -9.15 13.56
C LEU A 31 -12.20 -8.29 12.31
N SER A 32 -13.33 -7.96 11.69
CA SER A 32 -13.37 -7.02 10.57
C SER A 32 -12.70 -5.69 10.96
N TYR A 33 -11.89 -5.13 10.05
CA TYR A 33 -11.24 -3.84 10.26
C TYR A 33 -12.24 -2.71 10.51
N THR A 34 -13.49 -2.85 10.06
CA THR A 34 -14.60 -1.92 10.35
C THR A 34 -14.79 -1.65 11.84
N VAL A 35 -14.45 -2.60 12.72
CA VAL A 35 -14.49 -2.41 14.18
C VAL A 35 -13.52 -1.31 14.62
N HIS A 36 -12.33 -1.24 14.04
CA HIS A 36 -11.37 -0.18 14.32
C HIS A 36 -11.93 1.18 13.91
N LEU A 37 -12.38 1.28 12.65
CA LEU A 37 -12.89 2.52 12.06
C LEU A 37 -14.06 3.07 12.89
N GLU A 38 -14.97 2.19 13.30
CA GLU A 38 -16.09 2.55 14.17
C GLU A 38 -15.62 3.10 15.52
N GLN A 39 -14.61 2.48 16.12
CA GLN A 39 -14.08 2.89 17.42
C GLN A 39 -13.35 4.24 17.34
N VAL A 40 -12.54 4.47 16.30
CA VAL A 40 -11.88 5.76 16.05
C VAL A 40 -12.94 6.84 15.84
N ALA A 41 -13.91 6.61 14.95
CA ALA A 41 -15.00 7.56 14.70
C ALA A 41 -15.85 7.85 15.95
N LYS A 42 -16.15 6.84 16.79
CA LYS A 42 -16.85 7.04 18.07
C LYS A 42 -16.05 7.88 19.06
N ILE A 43 -14.73 7.70 19.11
CA ILE A 43 -13.87 8.51 19.97
C ILE A 43 -13.85 9.96 19.47
N THR A 44 -13.71 10.18 18.16
CA THR A 44 -13.79 11.52 17.56
C THR A 44 -15.16 12.17 17.79
N ALA A 45 -16.26 11.46 17.56
CA ALA A 45 -17.62 11.98 17.80
C ALA A 45 -17.94 12.24 19.29
N SER A 46 -17.12 11.74 20.23
CA SER A 46 -17.30 12.02 21.66
C SER A 46 -16.79 13.40 22.08
N ILE A 47 -16.02 14.08 21.21
CA ILE A 47 -15.41 15.38 21.48
C ILE A 47 -15.86 16.48 20.51
N THR A 48 -16.45 16.13 19.37
CA THR A 48 -16.87 17.07 18.33
C THR A 48 -18.13 16.58 17.62
N ASP A 49 -18.93 17.52 17.11
CA ASP A 49 -20.06 17.30 16.20
C ASP A 49 -19.72 17.63 14.74
N ASP A 50 -18.45 17.97 14.46
CA ASP A 50 -17.92 18.22 13.12
C ASP A 50 -18.01 16.96 12.24
N GLU A 51 -18.97 16.97 11.32
CA GLU A 51 -19.27 15.83 10.45
C GLU A 51 -18.11 15.48 9.51
N GLU A 52 -17.30 16.45 9.09
CA GLU A 52 -16.14 16.21 8.23
C GLU A 52 -15.02 15.51 9.01
N MET A 53 -14.81 15.88 10.28
CA MET A 53 -13.87 15.18 11.17
C MET A 53 -14.33 13.74 11.43
N ILE A 54 -15.62 13.53 11.69
CA ILE A 54 -16.17 12.19 11.92
C ILE A 54 -16.06 11.35 10.65
N SER A 55 -16.30 11.95 9.48
CA SER A 55 -16.14 11.29 8.18
C SER A 55 -14.67 10.93 7.91
N ALA A 56 -13.73 11.86 8.14
CA ALA A 56 -12.31 11.60 8.02
C ALA A 56 -11.82 10.52 9.00
N ALA A 57 -12.40 10.43 10.21
CA ALA A 57 -12.10 9.35 11.15
C ALA A 57 -12.52 7.97 10.63
N TRP A 58 -13.63 7.87 9.87
CA TRP A 58 -13.99 6.63 9.18
C TRP A 58 -13.06 6.31 8.00
N LEU A 59 -12.50 7.33 7.36
CA LEU A 59 -11.72 7.21 6.12
C LEU A 59 -10.20 7.18 6.31
N HIS A 60 -9.70 7.35 7.55
CA HIS A 60 -8.29 7.67 7.80
C HIS A 60 -7.29 6.66 7.23
N ASP A 61 -7.63 5.36 7.25
CA ASP A 61 -6.79 4.27 6.72
C ASP A 61 -7.14 3.86 5.29
N VAL A 62 -8.20 4.44 4.70
CA VAL A 62 -8.73 3.96 3.43
C VAL A 62 -7.72 4.10 2.30
N VAL A 63 -6.96 5.20 2.27
CA VAL A 63 -5.93 5.43 1.25
C VAL A 63 -4.68 4.58 1.49
N GLU A 64 -4.37 4.24 2.74
CA GLU A 64 -3.19 3.41 3.07
C GLU A 64 -3.42 1.93 2.79
N ASP A 65 -4.61 1.44 3.13
CA ASP A 65 -4.88 -0.01 3.16
C ASP A 65 -5.68 -0.50 1.95
N THR A 66 -6.33 0.41 1.22
CA THR A 66 -7.23 0.05 0.11
C THR A 66 -6.78 0.66 -1.22
N PRO A 67 -7.29 0.19 -2.37
CA PRO A 67 -6.96 0.79 -3.67
C PRO A 67 -7.46 2.23 -3.90
N ALA A 68 -8.25 2.80 -2.98
CA ALA A 68 -8.80 4.15 -3.14
C ALA A 68 -7.69 5.23 -3.04
N THR A 69 -7.80 6.29 -3.84
CA THR A 69 -6.85 7.42 -3.84
C THR A 69 -7.36 8.64 -3.07
N LEU A 70 -6.48 9.61 -2.79
CA LEU A 70 -6.88 10.90 -2.24
C LEU A 70 -7.85 11.65 -3.17
N GLU A 71 -7.69 11.49 -4.49
CA GLU A 71 -8.61 12.03 -5.49
C GLU A 71 -10.00 11.36 -5.43
N ASP A 72 -10.07 10.05 -5.15
CA ASP A 72 -11.34 9.36 -4.88
C ASP A 72 -12.04 9.95 -3.66
N ILE A 73 -11.31 10.18 -2.57
CA ILE A 73 -11.85 10.78 -1.34
C ILE A 73 -12.37 12.19 -1.62
N GLU A 74 -11.63 13.01 -2.36
CA GLU A 74 -12.05 14.37 -2.69
C GLU A 74 -13.30 14.40 -3.55
N ARG A 75 -13.38 13.54 -4.57
CA ARG A 75 -14.56 13.45 -5.45
C ARG A 75 -15.81 13.01 -4.70
N GLU A 76 -15.67 12.10 -3.74
CA GLU A 76 -16.80 11.60 -2.97
C GLU A 76 -17.20 12.54 -1.83
N PHE A 77 -16.24 13.10 -1.09
CA PHE A 77 -16.49 13.77 0.20
C PHE A 77 -16.15 15.26 0.22
N GLY A 78 -15.59 15.79 -0.87
CA GLY A 78 -15.15 17.18 -1.00
C GLY A 78 -13.77 17.43 -0.41
N SER A 79 -13.21 18.61 -0.72
CA SER A 79 -11.82 18.95 -0.40
C SER A 79 -11.52 19.00 1.09
N SER A 80 -12.46 19.40 1.95
CA SER A 80 -12.21 19.49 3.40
C SER A 80 -11.92 18.13 4.02
N VAL A 81 -12.72 17.11 3.69
CA VAL A 81 -12.49 15.73 4.16
C VAL A 81 -11.22 15.15 3.54
N ALA A 82 -10.96 15.38 2.24
CA ALA A 82 -9.75 14.90 1.58
C ALA A 82 -8.46 15.51 2.16
N ILE A 83 -8.49 16.79 2.58
CA ILE A 83 -7.38 17.43 3.29
C ILE A 83 -7.12 16.71 4.63
N LEU A 84 -8.16 16.44 5.41
CA LEU A 84 -8.01 15.72 6.69
C LEU A 84 -7.44 14.31 6.49
N VAL A 85 -7.93 13.56 5.50
CA VAL A 85 -7.42 12.22 5.19
C VAL A 85 -5.96 12.30 4.74
N ARG A 86 -5.59 13.25 3.87
CA ARG A 86 -4.20 13.49 3.45
C ARG A 86 -3.27 13.81 4.62
N GLU A 87 -3.73 14.62 5.56
CA GLU A 87 -2.97 14.95 6.77
C GLU A 87 -2.74 13.74 7.69
N LEU A 88 -3.61 12.73 7.61
CA LEU A 88 -3.54 11.50 8.40
C LEU A 88 -2.74 10.38 7.72
N THR A 89 -2.63 10.42 6.38
CA THR A 89 -1.89 9.43 5.58
C THR A 89 -0.37 9.62 5.69
N ASP A 90 0.37 8.55 5.97
CA ASP A 90 1.83 8.51 5.98
C ASP A 90 2.37 8.94 4.59
N ILE A 91 3.36 9.83 4.56
CA ILE A 91 3.93 10.38 3.31
C ILE A 91 5.26 9.74 2.94
N SER A 92 5.90 9.05 3.89
CA SER A 92 7.19 8.41 3.66
C SER A 92 7.10 7.36 2.55
N LYS A 93 8.23 7.21 1.87
CA LYS A 93 8.47 6.23 0.82
C LYS A 93 9.44 5.19 1.34
N PRO A 94 9.34 3.93 0.88
CA PRO A 94 10.33 2.92 1.25
C PRO A 94 11.78 3.30 0.92
N SER A 95 12.00 4.14 -0.09
CA SER A 95 13.31 4.68 -0.49
C SER A 95 13.87 5.77 0.45
N ASP A 96 13.06 6.31 1.36
CA ASP A 96 13.47 7.37 2.30
C ASP A 96 14.37 6.86 3.45
N GLY A 97 14.92 5.66 3.31
CA GLY A 97 15.86 5.06 4.26
C GLY A 97 15.23 4.04 5.20
N ASN A 98 15.86 3.81 6.34
CA ASN A 98 15.44 2.78 7.29
C ASN A 98 14.12 3.15 8.00
N ARG A 99 13.53 2.18 8.72
CA ARG A 99 12.24 2.38 9.40
C ARG A 99 12.20 3.62 10.32
N ALA A 100 13.30 3.93 11.00
CA ALA A 100 13.36 5.08 11.90
C ALA A 100 13.37 6.40 11.14
N GLU A 101 14.06 6.46 9.99
CA GLU A 101 14.07 7.63 9.10
C GLU A 101 12.66 7.88 8.53
N ARG A 102 12.01 6.84 8.00
CA ARG A 102 10.63 6.92 7.49
C ARG A 102 9.64 7.40 8.55
N LYS A 103 9.67 6.81 9.75
CA LYS A 103 8.81 7.24 10.85
C LYS A 103 9.12 8.66 11.34
N SER A 104 10.35 9.15 11.15
CA SER A 104 10.66 10.55 11.43
C SER A 104 10.02 11.50 10.42
N ILE A 105 9.95 11.11 9.14
CA ILE A 105 9.26 11.88 8.08
C ILE A 105 7.76 11.95 8.37
N ASP A 106 7.12 10.80 8.63
CA ASP A 106 5.68 10.73 8.90
C ASP A 106 5.29 11.51 10.16
N LYS A 107 6.12 11.44 11.21
CA LYS A 107 5.96 12.28 12.40
C LYS A 107 6.06 13.77 12.08
N GLY A 108 6.98 14.16 11.20
CA GLY A 108 7.13 15.54 10.74
C GLY A 108 5.88 16.04 10.01
N HIS A 109 5.29 15.18 9.16
CA HIS A 109 4.02 15.45 8.48
C HIS A 109 2.88 15.69 9.48
N LEU A 110 2.68 14.76 10.43
CA LEU A 110 1.66 14.90 11.47
C LEU A 110 1.88 16.12 12.38
N ALA A 111 3.13 16.54 12.60
CA ALA A 111 3.44 17.75 13.36
C ALA A 111 2.92 19.03 12.69
N GLN A 112 2.86 19.04 11.35
CA GLN A 112 2.35 20.16 10.56
C GLN A 112 0.85 20.05 10.24
N ALA A 113 0.22 18.91 10.51
CA ALA A 113 -1.19 18.69 10.30
C ALA A 113 -2.08 19.61 11.16
N SER A 114 -3.29 19.88 10.68
CA SER A 114 -4.30 20.65 11.41
C SER A 114 -4.65 20.04 12.77
N GLY A 115 -5.09 20.87 13.72
CA GLY A 115 -5.57 20.38 15.02
C GLY A 115 -6.72 19.36 14.91
N ARG A 116 -7.55 19.48 13.85
CA ARG A 116 -8.61 18.52 13.51
C ARG A 116 -8.02 17.15 13.17
N ALA A 117 -7.05 17.07 12.26
CA ALA A 117 -6.38 15.80 11.92
C ALA A 117 -5.57 15.24 13.10
N GLN A 118 -4.82 16.07 13.83
CA GLN A 118 -4.07 15.61 15.01
C GLN A 118 -5.01 15.00 16.07
N THR A 119 -6.21 15.55 16.23
CA THR A 119 -7.24 15.02 17.12
C THR A 119 -7.75 13.65 16.68
N ILE A 120 -7.99 13.45 15.38
CA ILE A 120 -8.35 12.14 14.82
C ILE A 120 -7.19 11.14 15.04
N LYS A 121 -5.94 11.58 14.86
CA LYS A 121 -4.78 10.71 15.10
C LYS A 121 -4.67 10.27 16.56
N LEU A 122 -5.03 11.12 17.53
CA LEU A 122 -5.10 10.70 18.93
C LEU A 122 -6.16 9.60 19.16
N ALA A 123 -7.32 9.69 18.49
CA ALA A 123 -8.36 8.68 18.58
C ALA A 123 -7.88 7.32 18.06
N ASP A 124 -7.20 7.32 16.91
CA ASP A 124 -6.50 6.16 16.35
C ASP A 124 -5.49 5.57 17.36
N LEU A 125 -4.54 6.37 17.84
CA LEU A 125 -3.52 5.93 18.80
C LEU A 125 -4.12 5.32 20.08
N ILE A 126 -5.25 5.85 20.56
CA ILE A 126 -5.95 5.31 21.74
C ILE A 126 -6.51 3.91 21.48
N ASP A 127 -7.15 3.68 20.32
CA ASP A 127 -7.71 2.37 19.98
C ASP A 127 -6.60 1.34 19.76
N ASN A 128 -5.60 1.72 18.95
CA ASN A 128 -4.46 0.87 18.64
C ASN A 128 -3.64 0.51 19.88
N CYS A 129 -3.35 1.47 20.78
CA CYS A 129 -2.65 1.18 22.04
C CYS A 129 -3.38 0.12 22.88
N LYS A 130 -4.71 0.20 23.00
CA LYS A 130 -5.50 -0.76 23.78
C LYS A 130 -5.47 -2.16 23.18
N ASP A 131 -5.63 -2.26 21.86
CA ASP A 131 -5.63 -3.54 21.14
C ASP A 131 -4.27 -4.21 21.25
N ILE A 132 -3.20 -3.47 20.91
CA ILE A 132 -1.82 -3.98 20.92
C ILE A 132 -1.42 -4.41 22.33
N THR A 133 -1.72 -3.61 23.37
CA THR A 133 -1.37 -3.95 24.76
C THR A 133 -2.03 -5.26 25.21
N LYS A 134 -3.28 -5.48 24.79
CA LYS A 134 -4.06 -6.66 25.17
C LYS A 134 -3.54 -7.93 24.50
N HIS A 135 -3.09 -7.82 23.26
CA HIS A 135 -2.83 -8.99 22.42
C HIS A 135 -1.34 -9.27 22.14
N ASP A 136 -0.48 -8.25 22.20
CA ASP A 136 0.95 -8.36 21.88
C ASP A 136 1.81 -7.52 22.85
N PRO A 137 2.04 -8.01 24.08
CA PRO A 137 2.85 -7.29 25.07
C PRO A 137 4.29 -7.01 24.65
N ARG A 138 4.84 -7.79 23.69
CA ARG A 138 6.18 -7.54 23.16
C ARG A 138 6.17 -6.33 22.24
N PHE A 139 5.30 -6.32 21.23
CA PHE A 139 5.19 -5.19 20.31
C PHE A 139 4.69 -3.92 21.01
N ALA A 140 3.82 -4.05 22.01
CA ALA A 140 3.32 -2.94 22.82
C ALA A 140 4.44 -2.09 23.42
N ARG A 141 5.58 -2.68 23.80
CA ARG A 141 6.74 -1.94 24.32
C ARG A 141 7.36 -1.03 23.27
N VAL A 142 7.41 -1.47 22.02
CA VAL A 142 7.89 -0.66 20.88
C VAL A 142 6.86 0.42 20.55
N TYR A 143 5.60 0.02 20.43
CA TYR A 143 4.51 0.92 20.06
C TYR A 143 4.31 2.06 21.07
N VAL A 144 4.43 1.81 22.37
CA VAL A 144 4.31 2.86 23.39
C VAL A 144 5.39 3.95 23.22
N ASN A 145 6.62 3.57 22.88
CA ASN A 145 7.68 4.55 22.61
C ASN A 145 7.39 5.37 21.33
N GLU A 146 6.84 4.71 20.30
CA GLU A 146 6.40 5.39 19.07
C GLU A 146 5.24 6.35 19.36
N MET A 147 4.24 5.90 20.14
CA MET A 147 3.12 6.72 20.59
C MET A 147 3.60 7.92 21.41
N GLU A 148 4.52 7.74 22.35
CA GLU A 148 5.09 8.85 23.13
C GLU A 148 5.75 9.90 22.23
N ALA A 149 6.51 9.48 21.22
CA ALA A 149 7.14 10.38 20.27
C ALA A 149 6.11 11.17 19.43
N LEU A 150 4.99 10.54 19.05
CA LEU A 150 3.88 11.20 18.36
C LEU A 150 3.16 12.20 19.26
N LEU A 151 2.86 11.83 20.52
CA LEU A 151 2.18 12.74 21.46
C LEU A 151 2.94 14.05 21.71
N ARG A 152 4.27 14.06 21.51
CA ARG A 152 5.10 15.28 21.63
C ARG A 152 4.91 16.27 20.48
N VAL A 153 4.44 15.81 19.32
CA VAL A 153 4.26 16.66 18.13
C VAL A 153 2.79 16.98 17.83
N LEU A 154 1.85 16.20 18.37
CA LEU A 154 0.39 16.41 18.24
C LEU A 154 -0.12 17.52 19.18
N VAL A 155 0.56 18.67 19.21
CA VAL A 155 0.34 19.75 20.18
C VAL A 155 -0.92 20.58 19.94
N ASN A 156 -1.50 20.50 18.74
CA ASN A 156 -2.71 21.24 18.36
C ASN A 156 -4.00 20.40 18.49
N ALA A 157 -3.88 19.16 18.96
CA ALA A 157 -5.02 18.27 19.17
C ALA A 157 -5.85 18.64 20.41
N ASP A 158 -7.08 18.12 20.51
CA ASP A 158 -7.94 18.30 21.68
C ASP A 158 -7.25 17.90 23.00
N GLU A 159 -7.24 18.80 23.98
CA GLU A 159 -6.55 18.62 25.26
C GLU A 159 -7.14 17.48 26.10
N GLY A 160 -8.46 17.29 26.04
CA GLY A 160 -9.17 16.23 26.74
C GLY A 160 -8.79 14.85 26.20
N LEU A 161 -8.73 14.73 24.88
CA LEU A 161 -8.32 13.52 24.18
C LEU A 161 -6.82 13.27 24.34
N MET A 162 -5.97 14.31 24.33
CA MET A 162 -4.54 14.21 24.66
C MET A 162 -4.33 13.64 26.07
N SER A 163 -5.08 14.14 27.06
CA SER A 163 -5.05 13.62 28.43
C SER A 163 -5.51 12.16 28.50
N ARG A 164 -6.51 11.78 27.70
CA ARG A 164 -6.97 10.39 27.58
C ARG A 164 -5.92 9.50 26.91
N ALA A 165 -5.22 9.98 25.88
CA ALA A 165 -4.16 9.25 25.19
C ALA A 165 -2.99 8.97 26.14
N ARG A 166 -2.51 9.98 26.87
CA ARG A 166 -1.46 9.81 27.90
C ARG A 166 -1.85 8.80 28.96
N ARG A 167 -3.07 8.89 29.52
CA ARG A 167 -3.57 7.89 30.49
C ARG A 167 -3.67 6.48 29.91
N THR A 168 -4.01 6.35 28.63
CA THR A 168 -4.09 5.04 27.95
C THR A 168 -2.69 4.44 27.81
N MET A 169 -1.72 5.24 27.38
CA MET A 169 -0.31 4.87 27.30
C MET A 169 0.27 4.48 28.67
N GLU A 170 0.03 5.28 29.71
CA GLU A 170 0.47 5.00 31.09
C GLU A 170 -0.10 3.67 31.61
N LYS A 171 -1.40 3.41 31.37
CA LYS A 171 -2.03 2.13 31.72
C LYS A 171 -1.39 0.96 30.98
N SER A 172 -1.06 1.15 29.70
CA SER A 172 -0.33 0.16 28.92
C SER A 172 1.03 -0.15 29.54
N VAL A 173 1.85 0.87 29.81
CA VAL A 173 3.17 0.71 30.48
C VAL A 173 3.05 -0.06 31.80
N LEU A 174 2.07 0.30 32.64
CA LEU A 174 1.83 -0.38 33.92
C LEU A 174 1.41 -1.84 33.74
N GLN A 175 0.63 -2.16 32.71
CA GLN A 175 0.25 -3.53 32.38
C GLN A 175 1.46 -4.33 31.89
N LEU A 176 2.32 -3.73 31.06
CA LEU A 176 3.52 -4.36 30.52
C LEU A 176 4.61 -4.60 31.58
N GLY A 177 4.70 -3.73 32.60
CA GLY A 177 5.59 -3.90 33.73
C GLY A 177 5.23 -5.06 34.67
N LYS A 178 3.98 -5.56 34.61
CA LYS A 178 3.52 -6.73 35.39
C LYS A 178 3.73 -8.06 34.68
N VAL A 179 4.05 -8.04 33.38
CA VAL A 179 4.33 -9.24 32.60
C VAL A 179 5.82 -9.56 32.75
N GLN A 180 6.16 -10.54 33.61
CA GLN A 180 7.46 -11.20 33.58
C GLN A 180 7.54 -11.97 32.26
N VAL A 181 8.48 -11.58 31.40
CA VAL A 181 8.77 -12.32 30.16
C VAL A 181 9.97 -13.20 30.49
N ASP A 182 9.81 -14.52 30.37
CA ASP A 182 10.92 -15.45 30.36
C ASP A 182 11.93 -15.00 29.29
N THR A 183 13.15 -14.73 29.73
CA THR A 183 14.26 -14.25 28.90
C THR A 183 14.95 -15.37 28.11
N ASP A 184 14.47 -16.61 28.21
CA ASP A 184 15.07 -17.76 27.55
C ASP A 184 14.36 -18.08 26.24
N ASN A 185 14.80 -17.39 25.20
CA ASN A 185 15.02 -17.89 23.83
C ASN A 185 15.14 -16.67 22.91
N PHE A 186 16.34 -16.08 22.91
CA PHE A 186 16.87 -15.51 21.67
C PHE A 186 17.41 -16.68 20.84
N ASP A 187 16.49 -17.50 20.33
CA ASP A 187 16.79 -18.19 19.09
C ASP A 187 16.82 -17.11 18.02
N THR A 188 18.05 -16.76 17.66
CA THR A 188 18.44 -16.21 16.38
C THR A 188 17.55 -16.77 15.27
N VAL A 189 16.45 -16.07 14.97
CA VAL A 189 15.89 -16.16 13.62
C VAL A 189 17.01 -15.65 12.74
N SER A 190 17.51 -16.60 11.96
CA SER A 190 18.82 -16.55 11.35
C SER A 190 19.05 -15.23 10.63
N VAL A 191 20.24 -14.69 10.85
CA VAL A 191 20.95 -13.79 9.93
C VAL A 191 21.10 -14.43 8.52
N GLN A 192 20.59 -15.66 8.29
CA GLN A 192 20.70 -16.43 7.05
C GLN A 192 19.53 -16.26 6.07
N GLU A 193 18.39 -15.64 6.44
CA GLU A 193 17.37 -15.24 5.44
C GLU A 193 17.64 -13.86 4.80
N ILE A 194 18.73 -13.20 5.21
CA ILE A 194 19.18 -11.86 4.78
C ILE A 194 19.59 -11.79 3.29
N VAL A 195 19.67 -12.91 2.57
CA VAL A 195 20.11 -12.92 1.17
C VAL A 195 18.91 -13.08 0.23
N PHE A 196 17.98 -12.14 0.27
CA PHE A 196 17.22 -11.81 -0.96
C PHE A 196 18.20 -11.07 -1.88
N GLU A 197 19.15 -11.80 -2.48
CA GLU A 197 20.11 -11.34 -3.49
C GLU A 197 20.27 -9.81 -3.57
N SER A 198 20.93 -9.19 -2.58
CA SER A 198 21.03 -7.73 -2.50
C SER A 198 21.61 -7.09 -3.77
N HIS A 199 22.32 -7.89 -4.58
CA HIS A 199 22.78 -7.54 -5.91
C HIS A 199 21.67 -7.59 -6.97
N PHE A 200 20.91 -8.69 -7.08
CA PHE A 200 19.83 -8.83 -8.07
C PHE A 200 18.70 -7.85 -7.80
N LYS A 201 18.29 -7.69 -6.53
CA LYS A 201 17.24 -6.72 -6.16
C LYS A 201 17.60 -5.29 -6.60
N ARG A 202 18.87 -4.89 -6.42
CA ARG A 202 19.38 -3.61 -6.93
C ARG A 202 19.36 -3.59 -8.46
N GLN A 203 19.97 -4.58 -9.11
CA GLN A 203 20.02 -4.63 -10.58
C GLN A 203 18.64 -4.63 -11.23
N TYR A 204 17.65 -5.30 -10.63
CA TYR A 204 16.28 -5.39 -11.13
C TYR A 204 15.47 -4.12 -10.88
N ASN A 205 15.68 -3.47 -9.73
CA ASN A 205 15.06 -2.17 -9.43
C ASN A 205 15.57 -1.05 -10.35
N ASP A 206 16.81 -1.18 -10.86
CA ASP A 206 17.45 -0.17 -11.71
C ASP A 206 17.24 -0.42 -13.22
N ILE A 207 16.49 -1.46 -13.63
CA ILE A 207 16.27 -1.78 -15.06
C ILE A 207 15.45 -0.70 -15.75
N PHE A 208 14.39 -0.24 -15.06
CA PHE A 208 13.46 0.74 -15.57
C PHE A 208 13.23 1.81 -14.53
N SER A 209 13.13 3.04 -15.02
CA SER A 209 12.93 4.23 -14.22
C SER A 209 11.65 4.95 -14.64
N ALA A 210 11.20 5.90 -13.83
CA ALA A 210 9.98 6.65 -14.05
C ALA A 210 9.97 7.33 -15.44
N LYS A 211 11.11 7.87 -15.91
CA LYS A 211 11.21 8.48 -17.24
C LYS A 211 10.99 7.51 -18.40
N ASP A 212 11.23 6.21 -18.20
CA ASP A 212 11.10 5.20 -19.26
C ASP A 212 9.64 4.85 -19.54
N ILE A 213 8.74 5.13 -18.59
CA ILE A 213 7.31 4.85 -18.70
C ILE A 213 6.44 6.10 -18.67
N ALA A 214 6.99 7.26 -18.32
CA ALA A 214 6.24 8.51 -18.27
C ALA A 214 5.75 8.94 -19.66
N GLU A 215 4.47 9.31 -19.73
CA GLU A 215 3.94 10.02 -20.89
C GLU A 215 4.30 11.51 -20.84
N PRO A 216 4.56 12.14 -21.99
CA PRO A 216 4.75 13.59 -22.05
C PRO A 216 3.53 14.32 -21.51
N LEU A 217 3.75 15.27 -20.60
CA LEU A 217 2.67 16.02 -19.97
C LEU A 217 2.37 17.29 -20.76
N LEU A 218 1.12 17.43 -21.19
CA LEU A 218 0.61 18.68 -21.76
C LEU A 218 0.82 19.85 -20.81
N SER A 219 1.03 21.05 -21.37
CA SER A 219 1.30 22.26 -20.59
C SER A 219 0.54 23.45 -21.19
N PHE A 220 -0.20 24.17 -20.34
CA PHE A 220 -1.00 25.32 -20.76
C PHE A 220 -0.70 26.55 -19.90
N ASP A 221 -0.67 27.74 -20.52
CA ASP A 221 -0.64 29.00 -19.76
C ASP A 221 -1.95 29.16 -18.97
N ALA A 222 -1.87 29.70 -17.75
CA ALA A 222 -3.01 29.91 -16.85
C ALA A 222 -4.17 30.71 -17.47
N LYS A 223 -3.90 31.50 -18.52
CA LYS A 223 -4.89 32.28 -19.27
C LYS A 223 -5.55 31.51 -20.41
N THR A 224 -5.18 30.26 -20.63
CA THR A 224 -5.77 29.41 -21.67
C THR A 224 -7.20 29.07 -21.30
N GLN A 225 -8.14 29.23 -22.24
CA GLN A 225 -9.56 28.92 -22.00
C GLN A 225 -9.77 27.42 -21.76
N ALA A 226 -10.59 27.09 -20.76
CA ALA A 226 -10.93 25.71 -20.38
C ALA A 226 -11.46 24.88 -21.56
N GLU A 227 -12.29 25.46 -22.44
CA GLU A 227 -12.83 24.76 -23.61
C GLU A 227 -11.73 24.27 -24.57
N LYS A 228 -10.70 25.09 -24.81
CA LYS A 228 -9.56 24.71 -25.63
C LYS A 228 -8.75 23.57 -25.01
N ILE A 229 -8.62 23.58 -23.67
CA ILE A 229 -7.93 22.52 -22.93
C ILE A 229 -8.73 21.22 -23.03
N ARG A 230 -10.05 21.27 -22.81
CA ARG A 230 -10.95 20.11 -22.99
C ARG A 230 -10.87 19.54 -24.41
N GLY A 231 -10.82 20.41 -25.43
CA GLY A 231 -10.61 19.99 -26.81
C GLY A 231 -9.29 19.24 -26.99
N THR A 232 -8.20 19.79 -26.46
CA THR A 232 -6.87 19.18 -26.56
C THR A 232 -6.78 17.85 -25.81
N PHE A 233 -7.41 17.74 -24.63
CA PHE A 233 -7.53 16.49 -23.88
C PHE A 233 -8.21 15.39 -24.69
N LYS A 234 -9.30 15.71 -25.40
CA LYS A 234 -9.98 14.77 -26.30
C LYS A 234 -9.11 14.36 -27.49
N ASP A 235 -8.44 15.34 -28.12
CA ASP A 235 -7.64 15.10 -29.32
C ASP A 235 -6.37 14.28 -29.03
N GLN A 236 -5.78 14.44 -27.84
CA GLN A 236 -4.55 13.76 -27.43
C GLN A 236 -4.78 12.57 -26.49
N TYR A 237 -6.04 12.24 -26.17
CA TYR A 237 -6.39 11.18 -25.23
C TYR A 237 -5.70 11.31 -23.86
N GLN A 238 -5.50 12.55 -23.40
CA GLN A 238 -4.93 12.84 -22.08
C GLN A 238 -6.00 13.43 -21.16
N GLN A 239 -5.85 13.23 -19.85
CA GLN A 239 -6.79 13.72 -18.84
C GLN A 239 -6.17 14.70 -17.85
N VAL A 240 -4.89 15.04 -18.02
CA VAL A 240 -4.11 15.84 -17.09
C VAL A 240 -3.10 16.70 -17.85
N ALA A 241 -2.88 17.93 -17.37
CA ALA A 241 -1.88 18.86 -17.89
C ALA A 241 -1.31 19.74 -16.79
N THR A 242 -0.11 20.26 -16.99
CA THR A 242 0.45 21.32 -16.14
C THR A 242 -0.16 22.67 -16.49
N VAL A 243 -0.19 23.54 -15.47
CA VAL A 243 -0.59 24.94 -15.58
C VAL A 243 0.62 25.83 -15.32
N LEU A 244 0.95 26.65 -16.31
CA LEU A 244 2.06 27.59 -16.33
C LEU A 244 1.58 28.99 -15.93
N VAL A 245 2.31 29.67 -15.06
CA VAL A 245 2.16 31.11 -14.79
C VAL A 245 3.51 31.76 -15.04
N ASP A 246 3.56 32.73 -15.94
CA ASP A 246 4.80 33.41 -16.34
C ASP A 246 5.92 32.44 -16.76
N GLY A 247 5.54 31.38 -17.50
CA GLY A 247 6.46 30.35 -17.99
C GLY A 247 6.96 29.35 -16.93
N LYS A 248 6.44 29.40 -15.69
CA LYS A 248 6.76 28.44 -14.63
C LYS A 248 5.60 27.52 -14.33
N VAL A 249 5.88 26.23 -14.17
CA VAL A 249 4.90 25.24 -13.73
C VAL A 249 4.47 25.56 -12.30
N THR A 250 3.18 25.81 -12.09
CA THR A 250 2.61 26.16 -10.77
C THR A 250 1.68 25.10 -10.20
N GLY A 251 1.22 24.17 -11.02
CA GLY A 251 0.26 23.15 -10.65
C GLY A 251 -0.16 22.31 -11.85
N PHE A 252 -1.21 21.51 -11.66
CA PHE A 252 -1.82 20.72 -12.73
C PHE A 252 -3.34 20.87 -12.72
N THR A 253 -3.96 20.62 -13.87
CA THR A 253 -5.41 20.54 -14.03
C THR A 253 -5.77 19.17 -14.60
N THR A 254 -6.98 18.72 -14.32
CA THR A 254 -7.52 17.45 -14.83
C THR A 254 -8.81 17.71 -15.59
N LEU A 255 -9.21 16.77 -16.44
CA LEU A 255 -10.48 16.87 -17.14
C LEU A 255 -11.67 16.98 -16.16
N SER A 256 -11.64 16.20 -15.07
CA SER A 256 -12.65 16.26 -14.01
C SER A 256 -12.78 17.65 -13.37
N LEU A 257 -11.65 18.28 -13.01
CA LEU A 257 -11.65 19.63 -12.44
C LEU A 257 -12.20 20.67 -13.41
N LEU A 258 -11.89 20.53 -14.70
CA LEU A 258 -12.42 21.43 -15.71
C LEU A 258 -13.93 21.27 -15.81
N ASP A 259 -14.46 20.04 -15.81
CA ASP A 259 -15.89 19.79 -15.96
C ASP A 259 -16.72 20.23 -14.74
N GLU A 260 -16.10 20.32 -13.56
CA GLU A 260 -16.72 20.87 -12.34
C GLU A 260 -16.69 22.40 -12.26
N SER A 261 -15.90 23.08 -13.11
CA SER A 261 -15.72 24.53 -13.05
C SER A 261 -16.41 25.28 -14.19
N ASP A 262 -17.27 26.23 -13.80
CA ASP A 262 -17.89 27.22 -14.69
C ASP A 262 -17.03 28.49 -14.88
N THR A 263 -15.80 28.53 -14.35
CA THR A 263 -14.95 29.72 -14.39
C THR A 263 -14.15 29.84 -15.70
N PHE A 264 -13.83 31.08 -16.08
CA PHE A 264 -12.88 31.36 -17.17
C PHE A 264 -11.43 30.98 -16.81
N ASP A 265 -11.08 31.03 -15.53
CA ASP A 265 -9.76 30.62 -15.03
C ASP A 265 -9.62 29.11 -14.97
N ILE A 266 -8.40 28.60 -15.22
CA ILE A 266 -8.10 27.18 -15.15
C ILE A 266 -8.07 26.72 -13.68
N PRO A 267 -9.00 25.85 -13.23
CA PRO A 267 -8.89 25.22 -11.92
C PRO A 267 -7.60 24.40 -11.88
N LYS A 268 -6.77 24.61 -10.86
CA LYS A 268 -5.50 23.91 -10.71
C LYS A 268 -5.28 23.39 -9.30
N ARG A 269 -4.62 22.24 -9.22
CA ARG A 269 -4.10 21.63 -7.99
C ARG A 269 -2.61 21.89 -7.88
N VAL A 270 -2.13 21.96 -6.65
CA VAL A 270 -0.69 22.01 -6.35
C VAL A 270 -0.17 20.58 -6.32
N PHE A 271 1.04 20.37 -6.86
CA PHE A 271 1.73 19.09 -6.76
C PHE A 271 2.07 18.77 -5.30
N SER A 272 1.65 17.60 -4.81
CA SER A 272 2.14 17.12 -3.52
C SER A 272 3.59 16.65 -3.66
N SER A 273 4.40 16.84 -2.61
CA SER A 273 5.83 16.47 -2.67
C SER A 273 6.06 14.97 -2.82
N ASP A 274 5.17 14.15 -2.25
CA ASP A 274 5.19 12.69 -2.38
C ASP A 274 4.71 12.22 -3.76
N GLN A 275 3.88 13.04 -4.45
CA GLN A 275 3.33 12.77 -5.78
C GLN A 275 4.32 13.02 -6.94
N VAL A 276 5.43 13.71 -6.67
CA VAL A 276 6.44 14.04 -7.69
C VAL A 276 7.72 13.21 -7.46
N LEU A 277 8.14 12.48 -8.48
CA LEU A 277 9.37 11.69 -8.49
C LEU A 277 10.44 12.28 -9.42
N SER A 278 11.71 11.94 -9.16
CA SER A 278 12.79 12.14 -10.12
C SER A 278 12.59 11.21 -11.32
N GLY A 279 13.06 11.61 -12.51
CA GLY A 279 13.08 10.74 -13.70
C GLY A 279 13.80 9.41 -13.49
N ASP A 280 14.77 9.36 -12.59
CA ASP A 280 15.57 8.16 -12.29
C ASP A 280 14.97 7.29 -11.17
N ALA A 281 13.80 7.66 -10.61
CA ALA A 281 13.14 6.84 -9.59
C ALA A 281 12.69 5.49 -10.17
N GLY A 282 12.84 4.41 -9.40
CA GLY A 282 12.47 3.07 -9.85
C GLY A 282 10.94 2.85 -9.96
N LEU A 283 10.52 1.84 -10.72
CA LEU A 283 9.10 1.53 -10.92
C LEU A 283 8.33 1.20 -9.64
N ALA A 284 9.00 0.61 -8.64
CA ALA A 284 8.36 0.32 -7.36
C ALA A 284 7.96 1.61 -6.61
N GLU A 285 8.74 2.70 -6.74
CA GLU A 285 8.38 4.01 -6.17
C GLU A 285 7.22 4.65 -6.92
N VAL A 286 7.18 4.51 -8.25
CA VAL A 286 6.05 4.96 -9.08
C VAL A 286 4.76 4.28 -8.61
N ILE A 287 4.78 2.96 -8.46
CA ILE A 287 3.61 2.20 -7.99
C ILE A 287 3.21 2.65 -6.60
N HIS A 288 4.17 2.87 -5.69
CA HIS A 288 3.91 3.39 -4.34
C HIS A 288 3.18 4.73 -4.39
N VAL A 289 3.60 5.68 -5.23
CA VAL A 289 2.87 6.95 -5.42
C VAL A 289 1.45 6.72 -5.93
N LEU A 290 1.29 5.84 -6.92
CA LEU A 290 -0.01 5.51 -7.51
C LEU A 290 -0.96 4.75 -6.57
N THR A 291 -0.47 4.24 -5.43
CA THR A 291 -1.36 3.70 -4.38
C THR A 291 -2.17 4.81 -3.73
N ARG A 292 -1.61 6.03 -3.63
CA ARG A 292 -2.20 7.16 -2.93
C ARG A 292 -2.81 8.21 -3.86
N HIS A 293 -2.27 8.34 -5.07
CA HIS A 293 -2.64 9.37 -6.04
C HIS A 293 -3.06 8.75 -7.37
N ASP A 294 -3.96 9.42 -8.10
CA ASP A 294 -4.34 9.02 -9.47
C ASP A 294 -3.16 9.15 -10.46
N TYR A 295 -2.27 10.11 -10.20
CA TYR A 295 -1.13 10.44 -11.05
C TYR A 295 0.17 10.52 -10.25
N CYS A 296 1.24 9.98 -10.82
CA CYS A 296 2.62 10.20 -10.41
C CYS A 296 3.30 11.12 -11.42
N PHE A 297 3.80 12.27 -10.96
CA PHE A 297 4.45 13.25 -11.82
C PHE A 297 5.97 13.06 -11.84
N VAL A 298 6.58 13.23 -13.01
CA VAL A 298 8.01 12.97 -13.22
C VAL A 298 8.76 14.27 -13.51
N ARG A 299 9.78 14.52 -12.70
CA ARG A 299 10.67 15.69 -12.82
C ARG A 299 11.90 15.34 -13.66
N LEU A 300 12.11 16.13 -14.71
CA LEU A 300 13.29 16.09 -15.56
C LEU A 300 13.90 17.50 -15.60
N LEU A 301 15.21 17.61 -15.41
CA LEU A 301 15.95 18.88 -15.41
C LEU A 301 15.35 19.95 -14.47
N GLY A 302 14.82 19.52 -13.32
CA GLY A 302 14.26 20.42 -12.30
C GLY A 302 12.80 20.83 -12.51
N GLN A 303 12.13 20.40 -13.59
CA GLN A 303 10.71 20.72 -13.85
C GLN A 303 9.89 19.46 -14.13
N VAL A 304 8.58 19.53 -13.84
CA VAL A 304 7.63 18.45 -14.11
C VAL A 304 7.31 18.42 -15.61
N HIS A 305 7.64 17.31 -16.25
CA HIS A 305 7.46 17.13 -17.70
C HIS A 305 6.77 15.82 -18.07
N GLY A 306 6.76 14.84 -17.16
CA GLY A 306 6.14 13.55 -17.38
C GLY A 306 5.00 13.29 -16.41
N VAL A 307 4.08 12.45 -16.81
CA VAL A 307 3.03 11.90 -15.95
C VAL A 307 2.93 10.39 -16.15
N ILE A 308 2.60 9.70 -15.07
CA ILE A 308 2.31 8.27 -15.06
C ILE A 308 0.97 8.10 -14.33
N SER A 309 0.05 7.35 -14.91
CA SER A 309 -1.22 6.92 -14.29
C SER A 309 -1.20 5.42 -13.99
N ARG A 310 -2.25 4.91 -13.34
CA ARG A 310 -2.41 3.46 -13.14
C ARG A 310 -2.51 2.68 -14.45
N ASP A 311 -3.01 3.30 -15.52
CA ASP A 311 -3.13 2.63 -16.83
C ASP A 311 -1.77 2.36 -17.45
N ASP A 312 -0.77 3.19 -17.16
CA ASP A 312 0.60 3.01 -17.65
C ASP A 312 1.27 1.73 -17.11
N ILE A 313 0.71 1.13 -16.05
CA ILE A 313 1.15 -0.17 -15.53
C ILE A 313 0.84 -1.31 -16.52
N ASN A 314 -0.09 -1.11 -17.45
CA ASN A 314 -0.33 -2.03 -18.56
C ASN A 314 0.71 -1.92 -19.69
N LYS A 315 1.66 -0.99 -19.63
CA LYS A 315 2.72 -0.89 -20.65
C LYS A 315 3.61 -2.14 -20.66
N PRO A 316 4.08 -2.60 -21.83
CA PRO A 316 4.88 -3.82 -21.95
C PRO A 316 6.06 -3.90 -20.98
N TYR A 317 6.79 -2.79 -20.78
CA TYR A 317 7.96 -2.75 -19.89
C TYR A 317 7.59 -3.01 -18.42
N VAL A 318 6.49 -2.42 -17.94
CA VAL A 318 6.02 -2.62 -16.57
C VAL A 318 5.49 -4.04 -16.39
N ARG A 319 4.81 -4.59 -17.40
CA ARG A 319 4.35 -5.99 -17.39
C ARG A 319 5.52 -6.97 -17.34
N MET A 320 6.56 -6.73 -18.13
CA MET A 320 7.79 -7.52 -18.10
C MET A 320 8.48 -7.44 -16.75
N TRP A 321 8.52 -6.24 -16.16
CA TRP A 321 9.04 -6.01 -14.82
C TRP A 321 8.25 -6.79 -13.76
N LEU A 322 6.92 -6.68 -13.73
CA LEU A 322 6.07 -7.45 -12.82
C LEU A 322 6.21 -8.97 -13.02
N PHE A 323 6.31 -9.43 -14.26
CA PHE A 323 6.47 -10.84 -14.56
C PHE A 323 7.80 -11.40 -14.03
N GLY A 324 8.88 -10.63 -14.08
CA GLY A 324 10.15 -11.04 -13.47
C GLY A 324 10.05 -11.13 -11.95
N ILE A 325 9.37 -10.20 -11.28
CA ILE A 325 9.09 -10.29 -9.82
C ILE A 325 8.38 -11.60 -9.49
N ILE A 326 7.37 -11.96 -10.30
CA ILE A 326 6.63 -13.20 -10.10
C ILE A 326 7.52 -14.42 -10.29
N THR A 327 8.31 -14.43 -11.35
CA THR A 327 9.24 -15.52 -11.68
C THR A 327 10.26 -15.72 -10.55
N LEU A 328 10.82 -14.64 -10.00
CA LEU A 328 11.78 -14.72 -8.90
C LEU A 328 11.16 -15.25 -7.63
N THR A 329 9.93 -14.82 -7.32
CA THR A 329 9.18 -15.34 -6.18
C THR A 329 8.91 -16.83 -6.36
N GLU A 330 8.56 -17.28 -7.56
CA GLU A 330 8.35 -18.70 -7.86
C GLU A 330 9.64 -19.52 -7.68
N LEU A 331 10.78 -19.02 -8.18
CA LEU A 331 12.09 -19.65 -7.98
C LEU A 331 12.43 -19.74 -6.48
N ARG A 332 12.17 -18.69 -5.71
CA ARG A 332 12.43 -18.70 -4.26
C ARG A 332 11.56 -19.72 -3.53
N ILE A 333 10.29 -19.86 -3.92
CA ILE A 333 9.41 -20.89 -3.37
C ILE A 333 9.99 -22.27 -3.66
N THR A 334 10.47 -22.52 -4.87
CA THR A 334 11.14 -23.78 -5.23
C THR A 334 12.34 -24.03 -4.31
N GLU A 335 13.23 -23.06 -4.11
CA GLU A 335 14.40 -23.21 -3.23
C GLU A 335 14.01 -23.46 -1.76
N LEU A 336 12.95 -22.80 -1.27
CA LEU A 336 12.45 -23.03 0.09
C LEU A 336 11.95 -24.47 0.27
N ILE A 337 11.26 -25.01 -0.73
CA ILE A 337 10.76 -26.39 -0.71
C ILE A 337 11.94 -27.38 -0.77
N LYS A 338 12.92 -27.16 -1.66
CA LYS A 338 14.14 -28.00 -1.77
C LYS A 338 14.96 -28.00 -0.48
N ALA A 339 15.03 -26.87 0.21
CA ALA A 339 15.77 -26.76 1.47
C ALA A 339 15.01 -27.35 2.67
N HIS A 340 13.72 -27.64 2.54
CA HIS A 340 12.86 -28.12 3.62
C HIS A 340 12.58 -29.62 3.53
N PHE A 341 12.32 -30.13 2.33
CA PHE A 341 12.08 -31.55 2.11
C PHE A 341 13.34 -32.25 1.63
N ASP A 342 13.60 -33.42 2.19
CA ASP A 342 14.60 -34.34 1.66
C ASP A 342 14.04 -35.03 0.40
N ASP A 343 14.86 -35.10 -0.66
CA ASP A 343 14.55 -35.72 -1.96
C ASP A 343 13.10 -35.47 -2.47
N ASP A 344 12.29 -36.52 -2.47
CA ASP A 344 10.98 -36.62 -3.10
C ASP A 344 9.82 -36.68 -2.07
N GLU A 345 10.07 -36.40 -0.79
CA GLU A 345 9.05 -36.51 0.27
C GLU A 345 7.83 -35.60 0.04
N TRP A 346 8.06 -34.43 -0.58
CA TRP A 346 7.02 -33.47 -0.94
C TRP A 346 5.99 -34.04 -1.93
N GLN A 347 6.33 -35.09 -2.69
CA GLN A 347 5.41 -35.68 -3.68
C GLN A 347 4.11 -36.19 -3.03
N ASN A 348 4.20 -36.69 -1.79
CA ASN A 348 3.04 -37.18 -1.02
C ASN A 348 2.03 -36.08 -0.69
N LEU A 349 2.45 -34.81 -0.75
CA LEU A 349 1.61 -33.66 -0.44
C LEU A 349 0.88 -33.13 -1.68
N ILE A 350 1.15 -33.64 -2.88
CA ILE A 350 0.52 -33.21 -4.13
C ILE A 350 -0.47 -34.27 -4.64
N PRO A 351 -1.64 -33.87 -5.18
CA PRO A 351 -2.55 -34.84 -5.81
C PRO A 351 -1.88 -35.61 -6.95
N GLU A 352 -2.09 -36.93 -7.02
CA GLU A 352 -1.46 -37.82 -8.01
C GLU A 352 -1.63 -37.34 -9.46
N ALA A 353 -2.79 -36.77 -9.81
CA ALA A 353 -3.05 -36.22 -11.14
C ALA A 353 -2.12 -35.04 -11.49
N ARG A 354 -1.78 -34.19 -10.52
CA ARG A 354 -0.85 -33.07 -10.69
C ARG A 354 0.60 -33.56 -10.78
N LEU A 355 0.96 -34.55 -9.97
CA LEU A 355 2.28 -35.18 -10.00
C LEU A 355 2.57 -35.80 -11.38
N LYS A 356 1.62 -36.57 -11.94
CA LYS A 356 1.75 -37.16 -13.29
C LYS A 356 1.97 -36.11 -14.39
N LEU A 357 1.35 -34.93 -14.28
CA LEU A 357 1.59 -33.84 -15.23
C LEU A 357 3.02 -33.33 -15.16
N ALA A 358 3.57 -33.16 -13.95
CA ALA A 358 4.96 -32.75 -13.76
C ALA A 358 5.95 -33.82 -14.24
N GLU A 359 5.68 -35.10 -13.97
CA GLU A 359 6.50 -36.23 -14.47
C GLU A 359 6.54 -36.28 -16.00
N ASN A 360 5.38 -36.06 -16.66
CA ASN A 360 5.31 -36.02 -18.11
C ASN A 360 6.14 -34.86 -18.68
N LEU A 361 6.03 -33.67 -18.09
CA LEU A 361 6.81 -32.49 -18.49
C LEU A 361 8.31 -32.72 -18.27
N GLN A 362 8.70 -33.34 -17.15
CA GLN A 362 10.09 -33.67 -16.86
C GLN A 362 10.64 -34.67 -17.88
N ARG A 363 9.85 -35.70 -18.25
CA ARG A 363 10.22 -36.69 -19.27
C ARG A 363 10.42 -36.02 -20.62
N GLU A 364 9.52 -35.11 -21.00
CA GLU A 364 9.61 -34.36 -22.25
C GLU A 364 10.87 -33.49 -22.29
N ARG A 365 11.19 -32.77 -21.21
CA ARG A 365 12.43 -31.99 -21.07
C ARG A 365 13.69 -32.86 -21.12
N LYS A 366 13.70 -34.01 -20.44
CA LYS A 366 14.81 -34.98 -20.50
C LYS A 366 15.03 -35.51 -21.92
N ASN A 367 13.96 -35.78 -22.66
CA ASN A 367 14.04 -36.20 -24.07
C ASN A 367 14.65 -35.11 -24.96
N LEU A 368 14.48 -33.83 -24.60
CA LEU A 368 15.10 -32.68 -25.26
C LEU A 368 16.53 -32.38 -24.73
N ASN A 369 17.14 -33.28 -23.96
CA ASN A 369 18.44 -33.10 -23.31
C ASN A 369 18.51 -31.88 -22.37
N GLN A 370 17.38 -31.49 -21.76
CA GLN A 370 17.33 -30.45 -20.75
C GLN A 370 17.39 -31.07 -19.36
N HIS A 371 18.34 -30.61 -18.55
CA HIS A 371 18.44 -31.01 -17.14
C HIS A 371 17.39 -30.27 -16.31
N CYS A 372 16.54 -31.00 -15.59
CA CYS A 372 15.57 -30.44 -14.65
C CYS A 372 15.17 -31.48 -13.58
N GLU A 373 14.92 -31.00 -12.37
CA GLU A 373 14.36 -31.79 -11.27
C GLU A 373 12.82 -31.83 -11.40
N LEU A 374 12.18 -32.77 -10.70
CA LEU A 374 10.73 -32.94 -10.82
C LEU A 374 9.98 -31.72 -10.26
N ILE A 375 10.50 -31.13 -9.20
CA ILE A 375 9.97 -29.91 -8.58
C ILE A 375 10.02 -28.69 -9.52
N ASP A 376 10.98 -28.62 -10.45
CA ASP A 376 11.09 -27.57 -11.46
C ASP A 376 9.99 -27.66 -12.53
N CYS A 377 9.29 -28.79 -12.58
CA CYS A 377 8.17 -29.07 -13.49
C CYS A 377 6.80 -28.85 -12.84
N LEU A 378 6.75 -28.56 -11.52
CA LEU A 378 5.51 -28.15 -10.86
C LEU A 378 5.09 -26.75 -11.29
N GLN A 379 3.78 -26.52 -11.36
CA GLN A 379 3.23 -25.18 -11.54
C GLN A 379 3.32 -24.39 -10.22
N LEU A 380 3.36 -23.06 -10.31
CA LEU A 380 3.28 -22.15 -9.17
C LEU A 380 2.16 -22.51 -8.17
N ALA A 381 0.99 -22.91 -8.65
CA ALA A 381 -0.13 -23.30 -7.81
C ALA A 381 0.15 -24.57 -6.99
N ASP A 382 0.85 -25.54 -7.59
CA ASP A 382 1.23 -26.79 -6.93
C ASP A 382 2.34 -26.54 -5.88
N LYS A 383 3.31 -25.69 -6.22
CA LYS A 383 4.33 -25.23 -5.26
C LYS A 383 3.70 -24.47 -4.08
N GLY A 384 2.71 -23.62 -4.35
CA GLY A 384 1.94 -22.94 -3.31
C GLY A 384 1.19 -23.92 -2.39
N LEU A 385 0.68 -25.03 -2.93
CA LEU A 385 0.02 -26.06 -2.12
C LEU A 385 0.99 -26.71 -1.12
N LEU A 386 2.23 -26.95 -1.53
CA LEU A 386 3.28 -27.49 -0.65
C LEU A 386 3.52 -26.57 0.55
N LEU A 387 3.67 -25.26 0.30
CA LEU A 387 3.85 -24.26 1.36
C LEU A 387 2.69 -24.24 2.37
N ILE A 388 1.45 -24.47 1.91
CA ILE A 388 0.26 -24.42 2.77
C ILE A 388 0.08 -25.71 3.57
N LYS A 389 0.44 -26.87 3.00
CA LYS A 389 0.20 -28.16 3.64
C LYS A 389 1.16 -28.41 4.79
N ASP A 390 2.41 -27.99 4.63
CA ASP A 390 3.45 -28.10 5.64
C ASP A 390 3.39 -26.94 6.66
N ALA A 391 3.46 -27.26 7.95
CA ALA A 391 3.29 -26.27 9.01
C ALA A 391 4.54 -25.40 9.22
N GLU A 392 5.72 -25.95 8.98
CA GLU A 392 6.99 -25.25 9.16
C GLU A 392 7.23 -24.27 8.01
N LEU A 393 7.02 -24.70 6.76
CA LEU A 393 7.04 -23.82 5.58
C LEU A 393 6.01 -22.69 5.68
N LEU A 394 4.79 -22.99 6.14
CA LEU A 394 3.78 -21.95 6.38
C LEU A 394 4.25 -20.92 7.41
N THR A 395 4.95 -21.36 8.45
CA THR A 395 5.50 -20.47 9.48
C THR A 395 6.64 -19.61 8.92
N ARG A 396 7.56 -20.23 8.15
CA ARG A 396 8.69 -19.55 7.50
C ARG A 396 8.27 -18.51 6.46
N THR A 397 7.12 -18.72 5.82
CA THR A 397 6.55 -17.73 4.87
C THR A 397 5.85 -16.55 5.55
N GLY A 398 5.70 -16.57 6.88
CA GLY A 398 5.14 -15.47 7.67
C GLY A 398 3.61 -15.33 7.56
N PHE A 399 2.90 -16.32 7.02
CA PHE A 399 1.44 -16.28 6.96
C PHE A 399 0.80 -16.59 8.31
N SER A 400 -0.20 -15.80 8.70
CA SER A 400 -0.94 -15.98 9.95
C SER A 400 -1.84 -17.23 9.96
N SER A 401 -2.23 -17.74 8.77
CA SER A 401 -3.05 -18.95 8.64
C SER A 401 -2.97 -19.58 7.24
N LYS A 402 -3.37 -20.86 7.15
CA LYS A 402 -3.52 -21.58 5.87
C LYS A 402 -4.50 -20.90 4.90
N ASN A 403 -5.56 -20.30 5.42
CA ASN A 403 -6.57 -19.62 4.60
C ASN A 403 -6.03 -18.28 4.05
N ALA A 404 -5.29 -17.52 4.87
CA ALA A 404 -4.60 -16.31 4.41
C ALA A 404 -3.59 -16.64 3.30
N ALA A 405 -2.77 -17.68 3.49
CA ALA A 405 -1.82 -18.15 2.48
C ALA A 405 -2.50 -18.54 1.16
N LYS A 406 -3.59 -19.32 1.22
CA LYS A 406 -4.39 -19.70 0.03
C LYS A 406 -4.92 -18.49 -0.73
N LYS A 407 -5.42 -17.47 -0.03
CA LYS A 407 -5.95 -16.25 -0.66
C LYS A 407 -4.84 -15.52 -1.41
N VAL A 408 -3.68 -15.32 -0.78
CA VAL A 408 -2.54 -14.63 -1.38
C VAL A 408 -2.01 -15.40 -2.59
N LEU A 409 -1.83 -16.72 -2.48
CA LEU A 409 -1.37 -17.56 -3.60
C LEU A 409 -2.34 -17.54 -4.79
N LYS A 410 -3.65 -17.55 -4.54
CA LYS A 410 -4.67 -17.44 -5.60
C LYS A 410 -4.58 -16.09 -6.33
N GLN A 411 -4.41 -15.01 -5.58
CA GLN A 411 -4.23 -13.67 -6.15
C GLN A 411 -2.93 -13.56 -6.95
N PHE A 412 -1.84 -14.16 -6.46
CA PHE A 412 -0.57 -14.21 -7.16
C PHE A 412 -0.65 -15.00 -8.47
N GLN A 413 -1.39 -16.11 -8.47
CA GLN A 413 -1.69 -16.89 -9.67
C GLN A 413 -2.56 -16.09 -10.66
N SER A 414 -3.54 -15.33 -10.17
CA SER A 414 -4.37 -14.44 -10.99
C SER A 414 -3.50 -13.43 -11.74
N LEU A 415 -2.69 -12.66 -11.01
CA LEU A 415 -1.79 -11.66 -11.60
C LEU A 415 -0.83 -12.30 -12.62
N ARG A 416 -0.22 -13.47 -12.32
CA ARG A 416 0.64 -14.18 -13.27
C ARG A 416 -0.08 -14.49 -14.58
N ASN A 417 -1.30 -15.01 -14.49
CA ASN A 417 -2.07 -15.39 -15.67
C ASN A 417 -2.49 -14.15 -16.46
N ASN A 418 -2.94 -13.10 -15.79
CA ASN A 418 -3.34 -11.84 -16.44
C ASN A 418 -2.15 -11.19 -17.14
N LEU A 419 -0.96 -11.23 -16.53
CA LEU A 419 0.29 -10.82 -17.14
C LEU A 419 0.60 -11.61 -18.42
N ALA A 420 0.56 -12.94 -18.34
CA ALA A 420 0.83 -13.85 -19.46
C ALA A 420 -0.16 -13.72 -20.63
N HIS A 421 -1.41 -13.33 -20.35
CA HIS A 421 -2.48 -13.20 -21.36
C HIS A 421 -2.76 -11.77 -21.81
N ALA A 422 -1.88 -10.81 -21.50
CA ALA A 422 -2.06 -9.39 -21.86
C ALA A 422 -3.39 -8.78 -21.34
N GLN A 423 -3.96 -9.32 -20.26
CA GLN A 423 -5.20 -8.81 -19.66
C GLN A 423 -4.92 -7.58 -18.80
N ASP A 424 -5.96 -6.77 -18.57
CA ASP A 424 -5.87 -5.59 -17.73
C ASP A 424 -5.58 -5.97 -16.26
N ILE A 425 -4.45 -5.47 -15.75
CA ILE A 425 -3.97 -5.73 -14.39
C ILE A 425 -4.16 -4.52 -13.46
N SER A 426 -4.39 -3.31 -13.99
CA SER A 426 -4.53 -2.11 -13.17
C SER A 426 -5.86 -2.10 -12.41
N THR A 427 -6.92 -2.67 -13.00
CA THR A 427 -8.25 -2.73 -12.38
C THR A 427 -8.37 -3.81 -11.30
N TYR A 428 -7.87 -5.02 -11.56
CA TYR A 428 -8.20 -6.20 -10.74
C TYR A 428 -7.07 -6.67 -9.83
N ASP A 429 -5.82 -6.38 -10.19
CA ASP A 429 -4.65 -6.89 -9.47
C ASP A 429 -3.85 -5.79 -8.75
N TRP A 430 -4.41 -4.56 -8.64
CA TRP A 430 -3.71 -3.40 -8.08
C TRP A 430 -3.13 -3.67 -6.68
N ALA A 431 -3.94 -4.23 -5.79
CA ALA A 431 -3.52 -4.50 -4.42
C ALA A 431 -2.35 -5.52 -4.36
N GLN A 432 -2.28 -6.45 -5.31
CA GLN A 432 -1.18 -7.41 -5.42
C GLN A 432 0.07 -6.74 -5.97
N ILE A 433 -0.08 -5.93 -7.02
CA ILE A 433 1.00 -5.15 -7.63
C ILE A 433 1.64 -4.23 -6.58
N ALA A 434 0.84 -3.50 -5.81
CA ALA A 434 1.30 -2.63 -4.74
C ALA A 434 2.11 -3.42 -3.69
N ARG A 435 1.58 -4.53 -3.17
CA ARG A 435 2.28 -5.36 -2.18
C ARG A 435 3.61 -5.93 -2.68
N LEU A 436 3.65 -6.41 -3.93
CA LEU A 436 4.87 -6.95 -4.52
C LEU A 436 5.93 -5.86 -4.71
N SER A 437 5.50 -4.67 -5.14
CA SER A 437 6.38 -3.53 -5.35
C SER A 437 6.97 -3.02 -4.03
N ILE A 438 6.18 -2.95 -2.96
CA ILE A 438 6.67 -2.55 -1.63
C ILE A 438 7.73 -3.53 -1.11
N ARG A 439 7.50 -4.84 -1.26
CA ARG A 439 8.51 -5.86 -0.89
C ARG A 439 9.81 -5.76 -1.70
N MET A 440 9.75 -5.19 -2.90
CA MET A 440 10.97 -4.89 -3.67
C MET A 440 11.74 -3.68 -3.14
N LEU A 441 11.15 -2.87 -2.27
CA LEU A 441 11.82 -1.72 -1.67
C LEU A 441 12.32 -2.02 -0.25
N GLU A 442 11.64 -2.91 0.49
CA GLU A 442 12.03 -3.42 1.83
C GLU A 442 13.03 -4.55 1.74
#